data_AF-A0A9Q5ZY63-F1
#
_entry.id   AF-A0A9Q5ZY63-F1
#
_cell.length_a   1.000
_cell.length_b   1.000
_cell.length_c   1.000
_cell.angle_alpha   90.00
_cell.angle_beta   90.00
_cell.angle_gamma   90.00
#
_symmetry.space_group_name_H-M   'P 1'
#
loop_
_entity.id
_entity.type
_entity.pdbx_description
1 polymer ?
#
loop_
_entity_poly.entity_id
_entity_poly.type
_entity_poly.pdbx_seq_one_letter_code
_entity_poly.pdbx_strand_id
1 'polypeptide(L)' 'MMSQIDAVVTRVIEYWPIGDFWMVEVEVMVDGQYLRTDISASTKREARAIQPGDTVLIPVVSLDSDFADEGELPF' A
#
# COMPACT_ATOMS: atom_id res chain seq x y z
N MET A 1 0.79 -15.67 13.91
CA MET A 1 -0.51 -15.00 13.67
C MET A 1 -0.27 -13.94 12.61
N MET A 2 -1.01 -13.98 11.50
CA MET A 2 -1.03 -12.88 10.54
C MET A 2 -2.04 -11.86 11.09
N SER A 3 -1.56 -10.84 11.78
CA SER A 3 -2.44 -9.73 12.15
C SER A 3 -2.79 -8.99 10.85
N GLN A 4 -4.07 -8.74 10.60
CA GLN A 4 -4.52 -7.84 9.55
C GLN A 4 -5.01 -6.58 10.23
N ILE A 5 -4.68 -5.42 9.69
CA ILE A 5 -5.18 -4.15 10.21
C ILE A 5 -6.04 -3.49 9.14
N ASP A 6 -7.17 -2.96 9.58
CA ASP A 6 -8.03 -2.10 8.77
C ASP A 6 -7.30 -0.78 8.48
N ALA A 7 -7.09 -0.52 7.20
CA ALA A 7 -6.43 0.67 6.70
C ALA A 7 -7.40 1.42 5.79
N VAL A 8 -7.51 2.74 5.95
CA VAL A 8 -8.35 3.55 5.06
C VAL A 8 -7.49 4.18 3.99
N VAL A 9 -7.79 3.95 2.71
CA VAL A 9 -7.12 4.61 1.59
C VAL A 9 -7.33 6.11 1.71
N THR A 10 -6.26 6.87 1.91
CA THR A 10 -6.31 8.34 1.96
C THR A 10 -6.08 8.94 0.59
N ARG A 11 -5.25 8.29 -0.22
CA ARG A 11 -4.88 8.78 -1.54
C ARG A 11 -4.45 7.66 -2.46
N VAL A 12 -4.90 7.72 -3.72
CA VAL A 12 -4.34 6.90 -4.80
C VAL A 12 -3.18 7.67 -5.42
N ILE A 13 -2.01 7.06 -5.47
CA ILE A 13 -0.79 7.66 -5.99
C ILE A 13 -0.69 7.39 -7.49
N GLU A 14 -0.65 6.12 -7.88
CA GLU A 14 -0.53 5.71 -9.28
C GLU A 14 -1.12 4.31 -9.49
N TYR A 15 -1.46 4.00 -10.75
CA TYR A 15 -1.88 2.67 -11.20
C TYR A 15 -1.04 2.26 -12.41
N TRP A 16 -0.49 1.05 -12.39
CA TRP A 16 0.30 0.53 -13.50
C TRP A 16 0.01 -0.96 -13.74
N PRO A 17 0.00 -1.41 -15.01
CA PRO A 17 -0.13 -2.82 -15.32
C PRO A 17 1.18 -3.57 -15.03
N ILE A 18 1.09 -4.72 -14.36
CA ILE A 18 2.18 -5.70 -14.21
C ILE A 18 1.73 -7.02 -14.82
N GLY A 19 2.20 -7.30 -16.04
CA GLY A 19 1.84 -8.54 -16.75
C GLY A 19 0.34 -8.70 -16.91
N ASP A 20 -0.23 -9.73 -16.27
CA ASP A 20 -1.65 -10.07 -16.31
C ASP A 20 -2.50 -9.36 -15.23
N PHE A 21 -1.88 -8.60 -14.33
CA PHE A 21 -2.57 -7.87 -13.26
C PHE A 21 -2.24 -6.38 -13.26
N TRP A 22 -2.92 -5.65 -12.40
CA TRP A 22 -2.73 -4.23 -12.15
C TRP A 22 -2.23 -4.03 -10.74
N MET A 23 -1.29 -3.11 -10.58
CA MET A 23 -0.87 -2.61 -9.28
C MET A 23 -1.38 -1.20 -9.11
N VAL A 24 -1.89 -0.92 -7.92
CA VAL A 24 -2.33 0.40 -7.52
C VAL A 24 -1.61 0.78 -6.26
N GLU A 25 -0.80 1.80 -6.37
CA GLU A 25 -0.11 2.34 -5.22
C GLU A 25 -0.99 3.35 -4.53
N VAL A 26 -1.18 3.11 -3.24
CA VAL A 26 -2.03 3.92 -2.40
C VAL A 26 -1.31 4.31 -1.13
N GLU A 27 -1.66 5.47 -0.64
CA GLU A 27 -1.42 5.86 0.73
C GLU A 27 -2.67 5.49 1.53
N VAL A 28 -2.46 4.83 2.66
CA VAL A 28 -3.50 4.46 3.60
C VAL A 28 -3.21 5.08 4.96
N MET A 29 -4.23 5.28 5.77
CA MET A 29 -4.11 5.67 7.17
C MET A 29 -4.49 4.49 8.06
N VAL A 30 -3.55 4.12 8.93
CA VAL A 30 -3.66 3.03 9.90
C VAL A 30 -3.30 3.58 11.27
N ASP A 31 -4.22 3.55 12.21
CA ASP A 31 -3.97 3.99 13.61
C ASP A 31 -3.34 5.39 13.72
N GLY A 32 -3.73 6.31 12.81
CA GLY A 32 -3.19 7.68 12.76
C GLY A 32 -1.83 7.84 12.06
N GLN A 33 -1.26 6.75 11.53
CA GLN A 33 -0.05 6.76 10.71
C GLN A 33 -0.41 6.58 9.24
N TYR A 34 0.33 7.25 8.36
CA TYR A 34 0.20 7.07 6.91
C TYR A 34 1.21 6.02 6.45
N LEU A 35 0.73 5.03 5.70
CA LEU A 35 1.53 3.96 5.13
C LEU A 35 1.30 3.91 3.63
N ARG A 36 2.37 3.76 2.85
CA ARG A 36 2.28 3.52 1.42
C ARG A 36 2.24 2.02 1.19
N THR A 37 1.25 1.55 0.45
CA THR A 37 1.10 0.13 0.13
C THR A 37 0.65 -0.04 -1.32
N ASP A 38 0.92 -1.21 -1.84
CA ASP A 38 0.60 -1.61 -3.19
C ASP A 38 -0.52 -2.66 -3.19
N ILE A 39 -1.60 -2.35 -3.93
CA ILE A 39 -2.77 -3.21 -4.05
C ILE A 39 -2.72 -3.88 -5.42
N SER A 40 -2.71 -5.21 -5.42
CA SER A 40 -2.86 -6.00 -6.64
C SER A 40 -4.33 -6.16 -7.01
N ALA A 41 -4.64 -5.95 -8.29
CA ALA A 41 -5.96 -6.06 -8.86
C ALA A 41 -5.89 -6.91 -10.13
N SER A 42 -6.78 -7.91 -10.26
CA SER A 42 -6.77 -8.79 -11.43
C SER A 42 -7.20 -8.08 -12.71
N THR A 43 -8.06 -7.06 -12.60
CA THR A 43 -8.52 -6.30 -13.76
C THR A 43 -8.31 -4.80 -13.58
N LYS A 44 -8.18 -4.10 -14.72
CA LYS A 44 -8.13 -2.62 -14.75
C LYS A 44 -9.34 -1.99 -14.06
N ARG A 45 -10.50 -2.65 -14.13
CA ARG A 45 -11.74 -2.15 -13.52
C ARG A 45 -11.65 -2.16 -11.99
N GLU A 46 -11.10 -3.24 -11.42
CA GLU A 46 -10.84 -3.33 -9.98
C GLU A 46 -9.79 -2.32 -9.55
N ALA A 47 -8.69 -2.18 -10.29
CA ALA A 47 -7.68 -1.16 -10.03
C ALA A 47 -8.26 0.26 -9.97
N ARG A 48 -9.19 0.58 -10.87
CA ARG A 48 -9.89 1.88 -10.89
C ARG A 48 -11.04 2.01 -9.88
N ALA A 49 -11.49 0.91 -9.30
CA ALA A 49 -12.51 0.93 -8.26
C ALA A 49 -11.92 1.40 -6.93
N ILE A 50 -10.61 1.28 -6.74
CA ILE A 50 -9.89 1.78 -5.57
C ILE A 50 -9.96 3.30 -5.56
N GLN A 51 -10.55 3.83 -4.50
CA GLN A 51 -10.75 5.26 -4.30
C GLN A 51 -10.35 5.65 -2.88
N PRO A 52 -9.95 6.91 -2.66
CA PRO A 52 -9.79 7.42 -1.31
C PRO A 52 -11.10 7.32 -0.53
N GLY A 53 -11.03 6.81 0.70
CA GLY A 53 -12.15 6.46 1.56
C GLY A 53 -12.45 4.97 1.61
N ASP A 54 -11.86 4.16 0.72
CA ASP A 54 -12.02 2.71 0.75
C ASP A 54 -11.26 2.09 1.92
N THR A 55 -11.82 1.05 2.55
CA THR A 55 -11.16 0.35 3.66
C THR A 55 -10.55 -0.94 3.14
N VAL A 56 -9.22 -1.03 3.24
CA VAL A 56 -8.43 -2.18 2.78
C VAL A 56 -7.79 -2.89 3.97
N LEU A 57 -7.71 -4.21 3.88
CA LEU A 57 -7.06 -5.04 4.90
C LEU A 57 -5.60 -5.22 4.52
N ILE A 58 -4.70 -4.60 5.28
CA ILE A 58 -3.27 -4.78 5.06
C ILE A 58 -2.76 -5.90 5.98
N PRO A 59 -2.13 -6.94 5.41
CA PRO A 59 -1.45 -7.93 6.23
C PRO A 59 -0.27 -7.27 6.94
N VAL A 60 -0.23 -7.37 8.27
CA VAL A 60 0.90 -6.97 9.10
C VAL A 60 2.01 -8.02 8.93
N VAL A 61 2.57 -8.10 7.74
CA VAL A 61 3.85 -8.76 7.51
C VAL A 61 4.90 -7.66 7.53
N SER A 62 5.37 -7.36 8.74
CA SER A 62 6.54 -6.53 9.01
C SER A 62 6.43 -5.05 8.59
N LEU A 63 5.73 -4.26 9.40
CA LEU A 63 6.00 -2.82 9.60
C LEU A 63 7.37 -2.59 10.32
N ASP A 64 8.30 -3.55 10.22
CA ASP A 64 9.56 -3.59 10.98
C ASP A 64 10.81 -3.56 10.08
N SER A 65 10.72 -3.40 8.76
CA SER A 65 11.93 -3.33 7.94
C SER A 65 11.76 -2.48 6.68
N ASP A 66 12.70 -1.56 6.52
CA ASP A 66 13.11 -0.88 5.29
C ASP A 66 12.43 0.45 4.90
N PHE A 67 12.23 1.36 5.87
CA PHE A 67 12.23 2.81 5.60
C PHE A 67 13.37 3.53 6.34
N ALA A 68 14.47 2.83 6.62
CA ALA A 68 15.66 3.38 7.23
C ALA A 68 16.93 2.84 6.55
N ASP A 69 17.10 3.11 5.26
CA ASP A 69 18.44 3.18 4.67
C ASP A 69 18.43 4.31 3.62
N GLU A 70 18.78 5.50 4.07
CA GLU A 70 19.71 6.43 3.41
C GLU A 70 20.25 7.37 4.50
N GLY A 71 20.81 6.76 5.55
CA GLY A 71 21.54 7.44 6.61
C GLY A 71 23.02 7.10 6.53
N GLU A 72 23.77 7.95 5.83
CA GLU A 72 25.22 8.16 6.00
C GLU A 72 26.14 6.96 5.73
N LEU A 73 26.69 6.87 4.50
CA LEU A 73 27.95 6.14 4.28
C LEU A 73 29.12 7.01 4.80
N PRO A 74 29.88 6.59 5.83
CA PRO A 74 31.14 7.23 6.15
C PRO A 74 32.17 6.81 5.08
N PHE A 75 32.99 7.75 4.58
CA PHE A 75 34.48 7.79 4.65
C PHE A 75 34.96 9.07 3.94
#